data_AF-A0A9P8FL26-F1
#
_entry.id   AF-A0A9P8FL26-F1
#
_cell.length_a   1.000
_cell.length_b   1.000
_cell.length_c   1.000
_cell.angle_alpha   90.00
_cell.angle_beta   90.00
_cell.angle_gamma   90.00
#
_symmetry.space_group_name_H-M   'P 1'
#
loop_
_entity.id
_entity.type
_entity.pdbx_description
1 polymer ?
#
loop_
_entity_poly.entity_id
_entity_poly.type
_entity_poly.pdbx_seq_one_letter_code
_entity_poly.pdbx_strand_id
1 'polypeptide(L)'
;MTEVSSTKSGPISLLLSVYATMDLTYAIIGGEAPHLGPDIWLQLAGSEAWWTGISDDHAFVDIMALLAQLAQLGHNAHTTGFVVPIRELLEIQLTLGRTELRLENLALPTTSGDGCQSIDALTIFCSAYRASARIYMYRALCNLDISDVLVQESVQEGVDALQQGPEIGKLAHCLLFPCLMIGAHCIDSDAQQTVLSSLEIADEYLSFGSVKVMEAFLKDIWKAGDLNSDFWTMMQPVSGKAFMF
;
A
#
# COMPACT_ATOMS: atom_id res chain seq x y z
N MET A 1 -33.21 -22.16 20.41
CA MET A 1 -32.41 -21.64 19.28
C MET A 1 -32.23 -20.17 19.53
N THR A 2 -31.13 -19.82 20.19
CA THR A 2 -30.73 -18.44 20.48
C THR A 2 -29.89 -17.96 19.30
N GLU A 3 -30.38 -16.96 18.58
CA GLU A 3 -29.60 -16.22 17.59
C GLU A 3 -28.39 -15.60 18.29
N VAL A 4 -27.21 -16.11 17.97
CA VAL A 4 -25.96 -15.44 18.26
C VAL A 4 -25.82 -14.35 17.19
N SER A 5 -26.30 -13.15 17.52
CA SER A 5 -25.82 -11.93 16.87
C SER A 5 -24.33 -11.80 17.19
N SER A 6 -23.49 -12.38 16.34
CA SER A 6 -22.03 -12.28 16.39
C SER A 6 -21.63 -10.86 15.99
N THR A 7 -21.71 -9.95 16.94
CA THR A 7 -21.08 -8.64 16.85
C THR A 7 -19.58 -8.86 16.63
N LYS A 8 -19.10 -8.56 15.42
CA LYS A 8 -17.66 -8.50 15.06
C LYS A 8 -16.99 -7.28 15.72
N SER A 9 -17.21 -7.08 17.02
CA SER A 9 -16.71 -5.93 17.79
C SER A 9 -15.73 -6.39 18.85
N GLY A 10 -14.66 -5.62 19.03
CA GLY A 10 -13.75 -5.77 20.15
C GLY A 10 -12.26 -5.71 19.81
N PRO A 11 -11.40 -5.60 20.85
CA PRO A 11 -9.95 -5.45 20.72
C PRO A 11 -9.25 -6.52 19.87
N ILE A 12 -9.84 -7.71 19.76
CA ILE A 12 -9.28 -8.81 18.96
C ILE A 12 -9.31 -8.49 17.47
N SER A 13 -10.39 -7.88 16.96
CA SER A 13 -10.49 -7.53 15.53
C SER A 13 -9.48 -6.44 15.17
N LEU A 14 -9.32 -5.46 16.06
CA LEU A 14 -8.31 -4.41 15.92
C LEU A 14 -6.91 -5.01 15.89
N LEU A 15 -6.54 -5.84 16.86
CA LEU A 15 -5.23 -6.49 16.92
C LEU A 15 -4.97 -7.38 15.70
N LEU A 16 -5.98 -8.14 15.26
CA LEU A 16 -5.88 -8.98 14.07
C LEU A 16 -5.68 -8.13 12.80
N SER A 17 -6.36 -6.99 12.69
CA SER A 17 -6.19 -6.07 11.56
C SER A 17 -4.80 -5.45 11.51
N VAL A 18 -4.23 -5.10 12.67
CA VAL A 18 -2.85 -4.60 12.77
C VAL A 18 -1.86 -5.70 12.40
N TYR A 19 -2.03 -6.90 12.96
CA TYR A 19 -1.18 -8.05 12.64
C TYR A 19 -1.24 -8.41 11.15
N ALA A 20 -2.43 -8.44 10.54
CA ALA A 20 -2.60 -8.70 9.12
C ALA A 20 -1.88 -7.67 8.24
N THR A 21 -1.93 -6.38 8.59
CA THR A 21 -1.18 -5.34 7.87
C THR A 21 0.33 -5.49 8.04
N MET A 22 0.80 -5.80 9.25
CA MET A 22 2.23 -6.02 9.51
C MET A 22 2.77 -7.24 8.75
N ASP A 23 2.07 -8.37 8.85
CA ASP A 23 2.38 -9.61 8.15
C ASP A 23 2.47 -9.40 6.64
N LEU A 24 1.44 -8.76 6.07
CA LEU A 24 1.41 -8.46 4.64
C LEU A 24 2.57 -7.56 4.21
N THR A 25 2.85 -6.52 4.98
CA THR A 25 3.93 -5.58 4.66
C THR A 25 5.29 -6.27 4.71
N TYR A 26 5.51 -7.10 5.73
CA TYR A 26 6.72 -7.92 5.85
C TYR A 26 6.86 -8.90 4.68
N ALA A 27 5.79 -9.60 4.32
CA ALA A 27 5.74 -10.53 3.20
C ALA A 27 6.12 -9.86 1.88
N ILE A 28 5.52 -8.70 1.58
CA ILE A 28 5.79 -7.93 0.35
C ILE A 28 7.26 -7.51 0.27
N ILE A 29 7.78 -6.88 1.33
CA ILE A 29 9.11 -6.26 1.29
C ILE A 29 10.22 -7.31 1.42
N GLY A 30 9.99 -8.38 2.17
CA GLY A 30 10.93 -9.47 2.37
C GLY A 30 10.89 -10.57 1.31
N GLY A 31 9.82 -10.65 0.51
CA GLY A 31 9.61 -11.79 -0.39
C GLY A 31 9.26 -13.08 0.36
N GLU A 32 8.64 -12.94 1.54
CA GLU A 32 8.16 -14.05 2.38
C GLU A 32 6.69 -14.35 2.07
N ALA A 33 6.23 -15.55 2.40
CA ALA A 33 4.81 -15.88 2.27
C ALA A 33 4.03 -15.16 3.38
N PRO A 34 2.88 -14.51 3.08
CA PRO A 34 2.02 -13.98 4.11
C PRO A 34 1.45 -15.14 4.94
N HIS A 35 1.41 -14.99 6.27
CA HIS A 35 0.75 -15.95 7.15
C HIS A 35 -0.78 -15.89 6.98
N LEU A 36 -1.31 -14.71 6.66
CA LEU A 36 -2.73 -14.48 6.45
C LEU A 36 -3.03 -14.25 4.97
N GLY A 37 -3.87 -15.12 4.40
CA GLY A 37 -4.28 -15.02 3.00
C GLY A 37 -5.31 -13.92 2.72
N PRO A 38 -5.67 -13.70 1.44
CA PRO A 38 -6.57 -12.63 1.01
C PRO A 38 -7.93 -12.59 1.73
N ASP A 39 -8.47 -13.76 2.09
CA ASP A 39 -9.79 -13.89 2.72
C ASP A 39 -9.91 -13.16 4.06
N ILE A 40 -8.79 -12.91 4.76
CA ILE A 40 -8.82 -12.22 6.06
C ILE A 40 -9.35 -10.79 5.93
N TRP A 41 -9.06 -10.12 4.82
CA TRP A 41 -9.43 -8.73 4.59
C TRP A 41 -10.94 -8.59 4.44
N LEU A 42 -11.58 -9.53 3.75
CA LEU A 42 -13.05 -9.62 3.65
C LEU A 42 -13.69 -9.94 5.00
N GLN A 43 -13.05 -10.80 5.82
CA GLN A 43 -13.56 -11.14 7.15
C GLN A 43 -13.50 -9.96 8.12
N LEU A 44 -12.43 -9.16 8.04
CA LEU A 44 -12.21 -7.95 8.82
C LEU A 44 -13.07 -6.76 8.34
N ALA A 45 -13.63 -6.83 7.14
CA ALA A 45 -14.53 -5.79 6.68
C ALA A 45 -15.82 -5.72 7.52
N GLY A 46 -16.29 -4.48 7.76
CA GLY A 46 -17.38 -4.20 8.68
C GLY A 46 -17.09 -4.51 10.16
N SER A 47 -15.83 -4.80 10.53
CA SER A 47 -15.40 -4.99 11.93
C SER A 47 -14.70 -3.74 12.49
N GLU A 48 -14.39 -3.75 13.80
CA GLU A 48 -13.54 -2.74 14.45
C GLU A 48 -12.05 -2.93 14.11
N ALA A 49 -11.69 -2.81 12.83
CA ALA A 49 -10.31 -2.78 12.36
C ALA A 49 -9.68 -1.38 12.56
N TRP A 50 -8.36 -1.24 12.41
CA TRP A 50 -7.68 0.06 12.58
C TRP A 50 -8.17 1.13 11.58
N TRP A 51 -8.75 0.72 10.46
CA TRP A 51 -9.36 1.57 9.44
C TRP A 51 -10.87 1.80 9.63
N THR A 52 -11.42 1.53 10.81
CA THR A 52 -12.85 1.57 11.23
C THR A 52 -13.86 2.19 10.23
N GLY A 53 -14.98 1.48 9.97
CA GLY A 53 -16.12 2.04 9.22
C GLY A 53 -16.11 1.74 7.72
N ILE A 54 -15.20 0.89 7.27
CA ILE A 54 -15.13 0.41 5.89
C ILE A 54 -15.99 -0.85 5.73
N SER A 55 -16.92 -0.82 4.79
CA SER A 55 -17.75 -1.96 4.40
C SER A 55 -16.97 -3.00 3.58
N ASP A 56 -17.51 -4.21 3.46
CA ASP A 56 -16.91 -5.32 2.70
C ASP A 56 -16.86 -5.10 1.20
N ASP A 57 -17.75 -4.26 0.68
CA ASP A 57 -17.71 -3.82 -0.70
C ASP A 57 -16.73 -2.66 -0.94
N HIS A 58 -16.05 -2.11 0.06
CA HIS A 58 -15.19 -0.95 -0.18
C HIS A 58 -13.88 -1.32 -0.91
N ALA A 59 -13.44 -0.44 -1.83
CA ALA A 59 -12.25 -0.66 -2.66
C ALA A 59 -10.96 -0.93 -1.86
N PHE A 60 -10.86 -0.37 -0.65
CA PHE A 60 -9.73 -0.65 0.25
C PHE A 60 -9.57 -2.14 0.55
N VAL A 61 -10.67 -2.85 0.83
CA VAL A 61 -10.64 -4.28 1.17
C VAL A 61 -10.15 -5.09 -0.03
N ASP A 62 -10.63 -4.76 -1.22
CA ASP A 62 -10.19 -5.37 -2.49
C ASP A 62 -8.68 -5.15 -2.71
N ILE A 63 -8.18 -3.92 -2.49
CA ILE A 63 -6.76 -3.59 -2.66
C ILE A 63 -5.89 -4.39 -1.70
N MET A 64 -6.28 -4.52 -0.43
CA MET A 64 -5.51 -5.28 0.56
C MET A 64 -5.53 -6.78 0.27
N ALA A 65 -6.67 -7.32 -0.18
CA ALA A 65 -6.77 -8.70 -0.63
C ALA A 65 -5.87 -8.98 -1.85
N LEU A 66 -5.83 -8.06 -2.83
CA LEU A 66 -4.95 -8.14 -3.99
C LEU A 66 -3.48 -8.05 -3.59
N LEU A 67 -3.11 -7.17 -2.65
CA LEU A 67 -1.76 -7.11 -2.11
C LEU A 67 -1.35 -8.44 -1.45
N ALA A 68 -2.24 -9.10 -0.71
CA ALA A 68 -1.98 -10.42 -0.14
C ALA A 68 -1.80 -11.51 -1.20
N GLN A 69 -2.61 -11.48 -2.27
CA GLN A 69 -2.42 -12.38 -3.41
C GLN A 69 -1.08 -12.12 -4.10
N LEU A 70 -0.73 -10.86 -4.34
CA LEU A 70 0.54 -10.46 -4.93
C LEU A 70 1.71 -10.91 -4.06
N ALA A 71 1.64 -10.74 -2.73
CA ALA A 71 2.69 -11.19 -1.81
C ALA A 71 2.92 -12.71 -1.92
N GLN A 72 1.84 -13.50 -2.02
CA GLN A 72 1.95 -14.94 -2.21
C GLN A 72 2.61 -15.31 -3.54
N LEU A 73 2.25 -14.61 -4.63
CA LEU A 73 2.89 -14.79 -5.94
C LEU A 73 4.36 -14.37 -5.92
N GLY A 74 4.68 -13.26 -5.24
CA GLY A 74 6.02 -12.73 -5.10
C GLY A 74 6.93 -13.66 -4.31
N HIS A 75 6.43 -14.25 -3.23
CA HIS A 75 7.16 -15.28 -2.51
C HIS A 75 7.51 -16.48 -3.40
N ASN A 76 6.54 -16.98 -4.17
CA ASN A 76 6.77 -18.11 -5.09
C ASN A 76 7.79 -17.73 -6.16
N ALA A 77 7.67 -16.54 -6.75
CA ALA A 77 8.61 -16.04 -7.76
C ALA A 77 10.03 -15.90 -7.18
N HIS A 78 10.16 -15.31 -5.99
CA HIS A 78 11.44 -15.07 -5.33
C HIS A 78 12.14 -16.37 -4.90
N THR A 79 11.41 -17.30 -4.28
CA THR A 79 12.02 -18.50 -3.68
C THR A 79 12.18 -19.67 -4.65
N THR A 80 11.27 -19.80 -5.62
CA THR A 80 11.26 -20.96 -6.54
C THR A 80 11.59 -20.59 -7.98
N GLY A 81 11.70 -19.29 -8.30
CA GLY A 81 11.80 -18.81 -9.68
C GLY A 81 10.51 -19.00 -10.48
N PHE A 82 9.37 -19.15 -9.79
CA PHE A 82 8.07 -19.31 -10.43
C PHE A 82 7.74 -18.08 -11.30
N VAL A 83 7.45 -18.32 -12.57
CA VAL A 83 7.00 -17.27 -13.49
C VAL A 83 5.48 -17.19 -13.42
N VAL A 84 4.97 -16.07 -12.93
CA VAL A 84 3.52 -15.84 -12.83
C VAL A 84 2.90 -15.82 -14.24
N PRO A 85 1.83 -16.60 -14.50
CA PRO A 85 1.17 -16.59 -15.78
C PRO A 85 0.65 -15.18 -16.14
N ILE A 86 0.87 -14.75 -17.38
CA ILE A 86 0.45 -13.41 -17.84
C ILE A 86 -1.05 -13.16 -17.65
N ARG A 87 -1.89 -14.21 -17.76
CA ARG A 87 -3.33 -14.11 -17.53
C ARG A 87 -3.64 -13.64 -16.11
N GLU A 88 -2.94 -14.18 -15.12
CA GLU A 88 -3.16 -13.85 -13.71
C GLU A 88 -2.74 -12.40 -13.42
N LEU A 89 -1.60 -11.96 -13.98
CA LEU A 89 -1.15 -10.58 -13.88
C LEU A 89 -2.14 -9.61 -14.53
N LEU A 90 -2.69 -9.95 -15.70
CA LEU A 90 -3.71 -9.15 -16.37
C LEU A 90 -5.01 -9.07 -15.57
N GLU A 91 -5.44 -10.16 -14.95
CA GLU A 91 -6.64 -10.19 -14.09
C GLU A 91 -6.47 -9.29 -12.86
N ILE A 92 -5.29 -9.33 -12.23
CA ILE A 92 -4.95 -8.44 -11.11
C ILE A 92 -4.94 -6.97 -11.57
N GLN A 93 -4.25 -6.67 -12.68
CA GLN A 93 -4.19 -5.31 -13.23
C GLN A 93 -5.58 -4.74 -13.56
N LEU A 94 -6.45 -5.55 -14.18
CA LEU A 94 -7.83 -5.16 -14.47
C LEU A 94 -8.63 -4.91 -13.19
N THR A 95 -8.41 -5.71 -12.15
CA THR A 95 -9.10 -5.54 -10.86
C THR A 95 -8.66 -4.26 -10.16
N LEU A 96 -7.36 -3.96 -10.14
CA LEU A 96 -6.83 -2.68 -9.67
C LEU A 96 -7.42 -1.50 -10.47
N GLY A 97 -7.54 -1.62 -11.79
CA GLY A 97 -8.22 -0.60 -12.62
C GLY A 97 -9.72 -0.43 -12.31
N ARG A 98 -10.42 -1.50 -11.92
CA ARG A 98 -11.82 -1.39 -11.47
C ARG A 98 -11.94 -0.68 -10.12
N THR A 99 -10.98 -0.88 -9.20
CA THR A 99 -10.98 -0.16 -7.92
C THR A 99 -10.83 1.36 -8.12
N GLU A 100 -10.02 1.78 -9.09
CA GLU A 100 -9.89 3.19 -9.52
C GLU A 100 -11.23 3.80 -9.92
N LEU A 101 -11.88 3.20 -10.91
CA LEU A 101 -13.15 3.68 -11.44
C LEU A 101 -14.23 3.74 -10.34
N ARG A 102 -14.22 2.81 -9.40
CA ARG A 102 -15.17 2.82 -8.28
C ARG A 102 -14.91 3.99 -7.34
N LEU A 103 -13.65 4.29 -7.02
CA LEU A 103 -13.27 5.42 -6.19
C LEU A 103 -13.60 6.76 -6.88
N GLU A 104 -13.30 6.89 -8.17
CA GLU A 104 -13.65 8.08 -8.97
C GLU A 104 -15.16 8.33 -9.00
N ASN A 105 -15.96 7.28 -9.17
CA ASN A 105 -17.42 7.38 -9.19
C ASN A 105 -17.99 7.80 -7.83
N LEU A 106 -17.33 7.45 -6.72
CA LEU A 106 -17.71 7.88 -5.37
C LEU A 106 -17.28 9.32 -5.07
N ALA A 107 -16.19 9.79 -5.69
CA ALA A 107 -15.66 11.14 -5.53
C ALA A 107 -16.40 12.21 -6.39
N LEU A 108 -17.31 11.82 -7.28
CA LEU A 108 -18.10 12.77 -8.06
C LEU A 108 -19.00 13.63 -7.13
N PRO A 109 -19.04 14.95 -7.33
CA PRO A 109 -19.66 15.86 -6.37
C PRO A 109 -21.17 15.65 -6.34
N THR A 110 -21.70 15.20 -5.19
CA THR A 110 -23.05 15.60 -4.82
C THR A 110 -23.05 17.12 -4.70
N THR A 111 -23.79 17.80 -5.57
CA THR A 111 -23.91 19.26 -5.61
C THR A 111 -24.37 19.82 -4.26
N SER A 112 -23.42 20.16 -3.40
CA SER A 112 -23.66 20.93 -2.17
C SER A 112 -22.75 22.16 -2.16
N GLY A 113 -23.22 23.21 -2.81
CA GLY A 113 -23.25 24.59 -2.29
C GLY A 113 -21.96 25.39 -2.03
N ASP A 114 -20.79 24.79 -1.86
CA ASP A 114 -19.55 25.54 -1.60
C ASP A 114 -18.40 25.00 -2.46
N GLY A 115 -17.71 25.90 -3.17
CA GLY A 115 -16.76 25.62 -4.25
C GLY A 115 -15.43 24.98 -3.86
N CYS A 116 -15.41 24.08 -2.87
CA CYS A 116 -14.25 23.27 -2.53
C CYS A 116 -14.61 21.80 -2.77
N GLN A 117 -14.04 21.20 -3.82
CA GLN A 117 -14.13 19.76 -4.05
C GLN A 117 -13.27 19.07 -2.99
N SER A 118 -13.86 18.72 -1.85
CA SER A 118 -13.19 17.87 -0.86
C SER A 118 -13.04 16.48 -1.48
N ILE A 119 -11.84 16.12 -1.92
CA ILE A 119 -11.51 14.74 -2.27
C ILE A 119 -11.70 13.90 -1.00
N ASP A 120 -12.36 12.75 -1.12
CA ASP A 120 -12.57 11.84 0.01
C ASP A 120 -11.22 11.32 0.52
N ALA A 121 -10.97 11.46 1.82
CA ALA A 121 -9.74 11.01 2.47
C ALA A 121 -9.45 9.52 2.22
N LEU A 122 -10.52 8.71 2.12
CA LEU A 122 -10.40 7.29 1.78
C LEU A 122 -9.97 7.05 0.33
N THR A 123 -10.37 7.90 -0.60
CA THR A 123 -9.95 7.82 -2.01
C THR A 123 -8.44 8.04 -2.12
N ILE A 124 -7.92 9.11 -1.51
CA ILE A 124 -6.48 9.40 -1.48
C ILE A 124 -5.72 8.22 -0.85
N PHE A 125 -6.22 7.73 0.28
CA PHE A 125 -5.63 6.60 0.98
C PHE A 125 -5.56 5.34 0.11
N CYS A 126 -6.67 5.01 -0.56
CA CYS A 126 -6.73 3.85 -1.45
C CYS A 126 -5.82 4.01 -2.67
N SER A 127 -5.70 5.21 -3.25
CA SER A 127 -4.82 5.48 -4.39
C SER A 127 -3.35 5.18 -4.05
N ALA A 128 -2.87 5.59 -2.87
CA ALA A 128 -1.50 5.31 -2.45
C ALA A 128 -1.22 3.79 -2.30
N TYR A 129 -2.15 3.02 -1.72
CA TYR A 129 -2.03 1.57 -1.61
C TYR A 129 -2.14 0.86 -2.96
N ARG A 130 -3.01 1.34 -3.84
CA ARG A 130 -3.19 0.81 -5.20
C ARG A 130 -1.95 1.04 -6.07
N ALA A 131 -1.37 2.24 -6.02
CA ALA A 131 -0.08 2.55 -6.63
C ALA A 131 1.02 1.59 -6.13
N SER A 132 1.06 1.34 -4.81
CA SER A 132 2.01 0.39 -4.21
C SER A 132 1.84 -1.03 -4.74
N ALA A 133 0.60 -1.49 -4.92
CA ALA A 133 0.30 -2.80 -5.50
C ALA A 133 0.76 -2.90 -6.96
N ARG A 134 0.54 -1.86 -7.76
CA ARG A 134 1.00 -1.77 -9.16
C ARG A 134 2.53 -1.80 -9.24
N ILE A 135 3.21 -0.96 -8.44
CA ILE A 135 4.68 -0.94 -8.35
C ILE A 135 5.21 -2.34 -8.03
N TYR A 136 4.66 -2.99 -7.00
CA TYR A 136 5.10 -4.33 -6.62
C TYR A 136 4.89 -5.35 -7.75
N MET A 137 3.71 -5.37 -8.38
CA MET A 137 3.44 -6.25 -9.53
C MET A 137 4.46 -6.04 -10.66
N TYR A 138 4.72 -4.79 -11.04
CA TYR A 138 5.65 -4.47 -12.13
C TYR A 138 7.11 -4.77 -11.78
N ARG A 139 7.55 -4.46 -10.57
CA ARG A 139 8.95 -4.56 -10.15
C ARG A 139 9.32 -5.97 -9.68
N ALA A 140 8.48 -6.59 -8.85
CA ALA A 140 8.77 -7.87 -8.24
C ALA A 140 8.37 -9.06 -9.12
N LEU A 141 7.26 -8.96 -9.88
CA LEU A 141 6.74 -10.08 -10.68
C LEU A 141 7.05 -9.96 -12.16
N CYS A 142 6.96 -8.75 -12.73
CA CYS A 142 7.29 -8.51 -14.13
C CYS A 142 8.77 -8.17 -14.36
N ASN A 143 9.54 -7.93 -13.28
CA ASN A 143 10.96 -7.55 -13.32
C ASN A 143 11.25 -6.36 -14.25
N LEU A 144 10.37 -5.37 -14.27
CA LEU A 144 10.55 -4.13 -15.02
C LEU A 144 11.55 -3.22 -14.29
N ASP A 145 12.29 -2.38 -15.02
CA ASP A 145 13.24 -1.41 -14.46
C ASP A 145 12.53 -0.26 -13.73
N ILE A 146 13.24 0.48 -12.85
CA ILE A 146 12.62 1.59 -12.11
C ILE A 146 12.11 2.63 -13.10
N SER A 147 12.89 2.91 -14.15
CA SER A 147 12.56 3.89 -15.19
C SER A 147 11.51 3.41 -16.19
N ASP A 148 10.97 2.20 -16.05
CA ASP A 148 9.89 1.73 -16.92
C ASP A 148 8.65 2.63 -16.76
N VAL A 149 7.99 2.91 -17.88
CA VAL A 149 6.83 3.82 -17.91
C VAL A 149 5.71 3.37 -16.98
N LEU A 150 5.43 2.07 -16.88
CA LEU A 150 4.35 1.56 -16.03
C LEU A 150 4.69 1.72 -14.54
N VAL A 151 5.97 1.58 -14.20
CA VAL A 151 6.47 1.81 -12.85
C VAL A 151 6.36 3.29 -12.52
N GLN A 152 6.86 4.18 -13.37
CA GLN A 152 6.85 5.62 -13.12
C GLN A 152 5.45 6.23 -13.15
N GLU A 153 4.53 5.74 -13.99
CA GLU A 153 3.11 6.12 -13.93
C GLU A 153 2.48 5.75 -12.59
N SER A 154 2.80 4.56 -12.06
CA SER A 154 2.32 4.13 -10.74
C SER A 154 2.96 4.93 -9.60
N VAL A 155 4.25 5.29 -9.73
CA VAL A 155 4.93 6.18 -8.78
C VAL A 155 4.27 7.56 -8.78
N GLN A 156 3.99 8.13 -9.95
CA GLN A 156 3.36 9.44 -10.06
C GLN A 156 1.96 9.44 -9.43
N GLU A 157 1.15 8.41 -9.70
CA GLU A 157 -0.16 8.24 -9.06
C GLU A 157 -0.03 8.21 -7.52
N GLY A 158 0.96 7.48 -7.02
CA GLY A 158 1.26 7.42 -5.59
C GLY A 158 1.69 8.77 -5.03
N VAL A 159 2.57 9.49 -5.72
CA VAL A 159 3.05 10.83 -5.33
C VAL A 159 1.90 11.83 -5.27
N ASP A 160 1.01 11.82 -6.28
CA ASP A 160 -0.17 12.70 -6.31
C ASP A 160 -1.09 12.45 -5.11
N ALA A 161 -1.23 11.19 -4.69
CA ALA A 161 -1.96 10.83 -3.47
C ALA A 161 -1.22 11.30 -2.19
N LEU A 162 0.10 11.14 -2.12
CA LEU A 162 0.91 11.57 -0.97
C LEU A 162 0.91 13.09 -0.79
N GLN A 163 0.89 13.87 -1.87
CA GLN A 163 0.77 15.34 -1.81
C GLN A 163 -0.51 15.80 -1.10
N GLN A 164 -1.58 15.01 -1.21
CA GLN A 164 -2.87 15.25 -0.56
C GLN A 164 -2.92 14.66 0.87
N GLY A 165 -1.84 14.01 1.33
CA GLY A 165 -1.72 13.41 2.65
C GLY A 165 -2.06 14.32 3.85
N PRO A 166 -1.67 15.63 3.86
CA PRO A 166 -2.07 16.53 4.93
C PRO A 166 -3.60 16.68 5.09
N GLU A 167 -4.37 16.43 4.03
CA GLU A 167 -5.83 16.60 4.00
C GLU A 167 -6.57 15.40 4.60
N ILE A 168 -5.91 14.25 4.75
CA ILE A 168 -6.55 13.00 5.23
C ILE A 168 -6.40 12.76 6.74
N GLY A 169 -5.84 13.73 7.46
CA GLY A 169 -5.75 13.75 8.92
C GLY A 169 -5.06 12.51 9.49
N LYS A 170 -5.75 11.77 10.36
CA LYS A 170 -5.17 10.59 11.02
C LYS A 170 -4.83 9.46 10.06
N LEU A 171 -5.39 9.39 8.85
CA LEU A 171 -5.01 8.33 7.91
C LEU A 171 -3.60 8.53 7.33
N ALA A 172 -3.04 9.74 7.42
CA ALA A 172 -1.73 10.06 6.86
C ALA A 172 -0.61 9.19 7.44
N HIS A 173 -0.63 8.91 8.76
CA HIS A 173 0.38 8.05 9.38
C HIS A 173 0.24 6.56 9.03
N CYS A 174 -0.91 6.15 8.47
CA CYS A 174 -1.10 4.79 7.96
C CYS A 174 -0.56 4.60 6.53
N LEU A 175 0.04 5.65 5.94
CA LEU A 175 0.67 5.62 4.62
C LEU A 175 2.16 5.25 4.67
N LEU A 176 2.70 4.78 5.80
CA LEU A 176 4.12 4.40 5.91
C LEU A 176 4.54 3.36 4.85
N PHE A 177 3.76 2.29 4.68
CA PHE A 177 4.04 1.29 3.64
C PHE A 177 4.02 1.89 2.22
N PRO A 178 2.96 2.62 1.81
CA PRO A 178 2.98 3.34 0.54
C PRO A 178 4.14 4.31 0.36
N CYS A 179 4.49 5.11 1.39
CA CYS A 179 5.62 6.04 1.33
C CYS A 179 6.93 5.32 1.02
N LEU A 180 7.16 4.17 1.65
CA LEU A 180 8.35 3.36 1.39
C LEU A 180 8.35 2.78 -0.02
N MET A 181 7.22 2.20 -0.46
CA MET A 181 7.12 1.57 -1.78
C MET A 181 7.27 2.59 -2.91
N ILE A 182 6.54 3.71 -2.83
CA ILE A 182 6.58 4.80 -3.80
C ILE A 182 7.97 5.45 -3.77
N GLY A 183 8.46 5.79 -2.58
CA GLY A 183 9.76 6.45 -2.38
C GLY A 183 10.93 5.66 -2.94
N ALA A 184 10.97 4.34 -2.71
CA ALA A 184 12.06 3.49 -3.21
C ALA A 184 12.15 3.49 -4.75
N HIS A 185 11.06 3.87 -5.43
CA HIS A 185 10.95 3.88 -6.88
C HIS A 185 10.86 5.30 -7.48
N CYS A 186 11.01 6.35 -6.67
CA CYS A 186 11.09 7.73 -7.16
C CYS A 186 12.44 8.04 -7.82
N ILE A 187 12.39 8.61 -9.02
CA ILE A 187 13.58 9.11 -9.72
C ILE A 187 13.74 10.63 -9.52
N ASP A 188 12.63 11.37 -9.61
CA ASP A 188 12.65 12.84 -9.56
C ASP A 188 12.77 13.39 -8.14
N SER A 189 13.55 14.46 -7.98
CA SER A 189 13.78 15.09 -6.67
C SER A 189 12.50 15.62 -6.02
N ASP A 190 11.55 16.11 -6.82
CA ASP A 190 10.30 16.67 -6.32
C ASP A 190 9.38 15.58 -5.75
N ALA A 191 9.37 14.40 -6.40
CA ALA A 191 8.71 13.21 -5.89
C ALA A 191 9.37 12.70 -4.60
N GLN A 192 10.70 12.64 -4.57
CA GLN A 192 11.47 12.26 -3.37
C GLN A 192 11.17 13.19 -2.19
N GLN A 193 11.12 14.51 -2.43
CA GLN A 193 10.79 15.49 -1.41
C GLN A 193 9.35 15.34 -0.90
N THR A 194 8.39 15.04 -1.79
CA THR A 194 7.00 14.74 -1.39
C THR A 194 6.94 13.56 -0.42
N VAL A 195 7.69 12.49 -0.71
CA VAL A 195 7.76 11.30 0.16
C VAL A 195 8.38 11.64 1.51
N LEU A 196 9.47 12.41 1.53
CA LEU A 196 10.12 12.84 2.77
C LEU A 196 9.16 13.66 3.64
N SER A 197 8.43 14.62 3.06
CA SER A 197 7.44 15.40 3.79
C SER A 197 6.29 14.55 4.32
N SER A 198 5.89 13.50 3.59
CA SER A 198 4.87 12.54 4.06
C SER A 198 5.35 11.70 5.24
N LEU A 199 6.63 11.28 5.24
CA LEU A 199 7.25 10.58 6.37
C LEU A 199 7.39 11.49 7.60
N GLU A 200 7.70 12.77 7.41
CA GLU A 200 7.79 13.75 8.51
C GLU A 200 6.45 13.89 9.24
N ILE A 201 5.34 13.99 8.50
CA ILE A 201 3.98 14.00 9.08
C ILE A 201 3.72 12.74 9.91
N ALA A 202 4.19 11.58 9.46
CA ALA A 202 4.04 10.32 10.20
C ALA A 202 4.93 10.27 11.45
N ASP A 203 6.16 10.81 11.41
CA ASP A 203 7.07 10.88 12.57
C ASP A 203 6.52 11.78 13.67
N GLU A 204 5.94 12.93 13.31
CA GLU A 204 5.29 13.84 14.27
C GLU A 204 4.15 13.16 15.04
N TYR A 205 3.41 12.26 14.39
CA TYR A 205 2.28 11.57 15.01
C TYR A 205 2.68 10.32 15.79
N LEU A 206 3.57 9.49 15.24
CA LEU A 206 3.91 8.17 15.79
C LEU A 206 5.21 8.17 16.61
N SER A 207 6.16 9.04 16.29
CA SER A 207 7.50 9.10 16.91
C SER A 207 8.24 7.75 16.94
N PHE A 208 8.02 6.90 15.92
CA PHE A 208 8.64 5.59 15.84
C PHE A 208 10.03 5.64 15.20
N GLY A 209 10.98 4.92 15.80
CA GLY A 209 12.33 4.80 15.24
C GLY A 209 12.38 4.19 13.83
N SER A 210 11.36 3.42 13.45
CA SER A 210 11.20 2.84 12.11
C SER A 210 11.08 3.89 11.02
N VAL A 211 10.46 5.05 11.29
CA VAL A 211 10.30 6.14 10.31
C VAL A 211 11.68 6.68 9.90
N LYS A 212 12.58 6.86 10.86
CA LYS A 212 13.96 7.31 10.61
C LYS A 212 14.78 6.27 9.84
N VAL A 213 14.52 4.98 10.09
CA VAL A 213 15.14 3.90 9.32
C VAL A 213 14.67 3.92 7.86
N MET A 214 13.38 4.13 7.63
CA MET A 214 12.81 4.27 6.28
C MET A 214 13.39 5.50 5.56
N GLU A 215 13.44 6.65 6.22
CA GLU A 215 13.99 7.88 5.65
C GLU A 215 15.47 7.72 5.25
N ALA A 216 16.29 7.15 6.14
CA ALA A 216 17.70 6.89 5.86
C ALA A 216 17.87 5.93 4.67
N PHE A 217 17.09 4.84 4.65
CA PHE A 217 17.09 3.87 3.56
C PHE A 217 16.76 4.52 2.20
N LEU A 218 15.71 5.33 2.14
CA LEU A 218 15.32 6.02 0.90
C LEU A 218 16.43 6.94 0.39
N LYS A 219 17.01 7.75 1.28
CA LYS A 219 18.13 8.64 0.92
C LYS A 219 19.35 7.86 0.40
N ASP A 220 19.64 6.69 0.98
CA ASP A 220 20.74 5.85 0.54
C ASP A 220 20.50 5.28 -0.87
N ILE A 221 19.28 4.84 -1.18
CA ILE A 221 18.91 4.37 -2.53
C ILE A 221 19.01 5.50 -3.55
N TRP A 222 18.43 6.67 -3.26
CA TRP A 222 18.46 7.80 -4.18
C TRP A 222 19.88 8.28 -4.46
N LYS A 223 20.76 8.22 -3.45
CA LYS A 223 22.17 8.55 -3.60
C LYS A 223 22.95 7.50 -4.40
N ALA A 224 22.62 6.22 -4.26
CA ALA A 224 23.24 5.16 -5.03
C ALA A 224 22.87 5.28 -6.52
N GLY A 225 21.63 5.67 -6.82
CA GLY A 225 21.17 5.93 -8.19
C GLY A 225 21.16 4.69 -9.09
N ASP A 226 21.13 3.48 -8.51
CA ASP A 226 21.08 2.23 -9.26
C ASP A 226 19.65 1.93 -9.71
N LEU A 227 19.34 2.32 -10.94
CA LEU A 227 18.02 2.14 -11.55
C LEU A 227 17.76 0.70 -12.02
N ASN A 228 18.80 -0.13 -12.10
CA ASN A 228 18.74 -1.49 -12.64
C ASN A 228 18.71 -2.56 -11.54
N SER A 229 18.77 -2.15 -10.27
CA SER A 229 18.64 -3.08 -9.14
C SER A 229 17.26 -3.76 -9.20
N ASP A 230 17.23 -5.08 -9.05
CA ASP A 230 15.97 -5.81 -8.92
C ASP A 230 15.28 -5.45 -7.60
N PHE A 231 13.96 -5.70 -7.55
CA PHE A 231 13.15 -5.36 -6.39
C PHE A 231 13.69 -5.96 -5.07
N TRP A 232 14.12 -7.22 -5.09
CA TRP A 232 14.52 -7.92 -3.87
C TRP A 232 15.85 -7.41 -3.33
N THR A 233 16.84 -7.23 -4.21
CA THR A 233 18.14 -6.66 -3.84
C THR A 233 17.97 -5.25 -3.27
N MET A 234 17.13 -4.42 -3.90
CA MET A 234 16.85 -3.06 -3.46
C MET A 234 16.20 -3.01 -2.07
N MET A 235 15.22 -3.87 -1.81
CA MET A 235 14.42 -3.84 -0.57
C MET A 235 15.06 -4.62 0.60
N GLN A 236 16.11 -5.41 0.34
CA GLN A 236 16.82 -6.21 1.35
C GLN A 236 17.26 -5.41 2.59
N PRO A 237 17.82 -4.19 2.49
CA PRO A 237 18.32 -3.46 3.66
C PRO A 237 17.23 -3.09 4.67
N VAL A 238 15.98 -3.03 4.22
CA VAL A 238 14.81 -2.55 4.98
C VAL A 238 13.82 -3.67 5.35
N SER A 239 13.82 -4.80 4.62
CA SER A 239 12.88 -5.91 4.82
C SER A 239 12.85 -6.49 6.23
N GLY A 240 14.01 -6.60 6.88
CA GLY A 240 14.12 -7.07 8.27
C GLY A 240 14.04 -5.99 9.35
N LYS A 241 13.84 -4.71 8.98
CA LYS A 241 14.00 -3.57 9.89
C LYS A 241 12.82 -2.60 9.93
N ALA A 242 12.09 -2.43 8.83
CA ALA A 242 11.11 -1.34 8.73
C ALA A 242 9.84 -1.51 9.58
N PHE A 243 9.57 -2.70 10.12
CA PHE A 243 8.28 -2.95 10.81
C PHE A 243 8.44 -3.60 12.19
N MET A 244 9.62 -3.44 12.81
CA MET A 244 9.74 -3.61 14.26
C MET A 244 9.13 -2.38 14.93
N PHE A 245 7.83 -2.43 15.17
CA PHE A 245 7.14 -1.52 16.11
C PHE A 245 7.51 -1.87 17.55
#